data_AF-A0A384HZV8-F1
#
_entry.id   AF-A0A384HZV8-F1
#
_cell.length_a   1.000
_cell.length_b   1.000
_cell.length_c   1.000
_cell.angle_alpha   90.00
_cell.angle_beta   90.00
_cell.angle_gamma   90.00
#
_symmetry.space_group_name_H-M   'P 1'
#
loop_
_entity.id
_entity.type
_entity.pdbx_description
1 polymer ?
#
loop_
_entity_poly.entity_id
_entity_poly.type
_entity_poly.pdbx_seq_one_letter_code
_entity_poly.pdbx_strand_id
1 'polypeptide(L)'
;MFAYAVALWGQGGALRWAGVAVGVETVLVGLPWRVPRRRRSGPSFWAETSAGMLVPVGAAVLAVVSGPSWFGDAPAWWWYPLGATAGMVLVLLGGMNLRALVSGDLAFLYGPTPRPQALARVTTSLLSPTGEEVVFRGAYLAAPAVAAGPLGLLAAAAFVARHHIAPGANRRGSARATVTEVSAAAVLLGLTVASGSILPALVAHVVNNAPSIVFELQREHDKGGAP
;
A
#
# COMPACT_ATOMS: atom_id res chain seq x y z
N MET A 1 -2.45 -6.37 -12.55
CA MET A 1 -3.61 -5.60 -12.06
C MET A 1 -4.85 -5.81 -12.93
N PHE A 2 -4.78 -5.65 -14.26
CA PHE A 2 -5.96 -5.81 -15.13
C PHE A 2 -6.66 -7.18 -15.01
N ALA A 3 -5.89 -8.28 -14.98
CA ALA A 3 -6.45 -9.62 -14.76
C ALA A 3 -7.22 -9.73 -13.42
N TYR A 4 -6.73 -9.06 -12.37
CA TYR A 4 -7.41 -9.01 -11.08
C TYR A 4 -8.71 -8.20 -11.15
N ALA A 5 -8.70 -7.05 -11.84
CA ALA A 5 -9.91 -6.26 -12.08
C ALA A 5 -11.00 -7.05 -12.81
N VAL A 6 -10.63 -7.83 -13.84
CA VAL A 6 -11.55 -8.71 -14.57
C VAL A 6 -12.10 -9.82 -13.67
N ALA A 7 -11.25 -10.44 -12.85
CA ALA A 7 -11.67 -11.47 -11.91
C ALA A 7 -12.67 -10.93 -10.88
N LEU A 8 -12.42 -9.72 -10.33
CA LEU A 8 -13.34 -9.00 -9.45
C LEU A 8 -14.68 -8.68 -10.12
N TRP A 9 -14.63 -8.22 -11.37
CA TRP A 9 -15.84 -7.96 -12.16
C TRP A 9 -16.73 -9.20 -12.28
N GLY A 10 -16.11 -10.36 -12.52
CA GLY A 10 -16.78 -11.66 -12.63
C GLY A 10 -17.47 -12.13 -11.35
N GLN A 11 -17.03 -11.66 -10.17
CA GLN A 11 -17.68 -12.01 -8.89
C GLN A 11 -19.02 -11.28 -8.67
N GLY A 12 -19.26 -10.15 -9.34
CA GLY A 12 -20.48 -9.35 -9.16
C GLY A 12 -20.52 -8.53 -7.86
N GLY A 13 -21.71 -8.01 -7.52
CA GLY A 13 -21.95 -7.27 -6.28
C GLY A 13 -20.99 -6.09 -6.04
N ALA A 14 -20.56 -5.92 -4.78
CA ALA A 14 -19.56 -4.90 -4.41
C ALA A 14 -18.20 -5.16 -5.08
N LEU A 15 -17.77 -6.42 -5.22
CA LEU A 15 -16.49 -6.76 -5.85
C LEU A 15 -16.42 -6.28 -7.31
N ARG A 16 -17.54 -6.23 -8.03
CA ARG A 16 -17.59 -5.64 -9.37
C ARG A 16 -17.12 -4.18 -9.37
N TRP A 17 -17.58 -3.38 -8.42
CA TRP A 17 -17.21 -1.97 -8.30
C TRP A 17 -15.75 -1.80 -7.87
N ALA A 18 -15.25 -2.68 -6.99
CA ALA A 18 -13.82 -2.76 -6.70
C ALA A 18 -13.01 -3.08 -7.97
N GLY A 19 -13.50 -3.99 -8.82
CA GLY A 19 -12.92 -4.30 -10.13
C GLY A 19 -12.84 -3.08 -11.05
N VAL A 20 -13.92 -2.28 -11.14
CA VAL A 20 -13.92 -1.01 -11.89
C VAL A 20 -12.85 -0.06 -11.34
N ALA A 21 -12.78 0.13 -10.02
CA ALA A 21 -11.80 1.00 -9.40
C ALA A 21 -10.36 0.54 -9.72
N VAL A 22 -10.07 -0.75 -9.59
CA VAL A 22 -8.75 -1.34 -9.94
C VAL A 22 -8.44 -1.16 -11.42
N GLY A 23 -9.44 -1.33 -12.31
CA GLY A 23 -9.28 -1.09 -13.75
C GLY A 23 -8.94 0.36 -14.05
N VAL A 24 -9.68 1.31 -13.46
CA VAL A 24 -9.43 2.75 -13.61
C VAL A 24 -8.04 3.12 -13.07
N GLU A 25 -7.68 2.68 -11.86
CA GLU A 25 -6.34 2.92 -11.31
C GLU A 25 -5.26 2.33 -12.22
N THR A 26 -5.44 1.10 -12.74
CA THR A 26 -4.49 0.46 -13.67
C THR A 26 -4.23 1.34 -14.89
N VAL A 27 -5.28 1.94 -15.48
CA VAL A 27 -5.14 2.88 -16.59
C VAL A 27 -4.40 4.14 -16.14
N LEU A 28 -4.83 4.74 -15.02
CA LEU A 28 -4.25 5.97 -14.47
C LEU A 28 -2.76 5.81 -14.17
N VAL A 29 -2.34 4.75 -13.49
CA VAL A 29 -0.91 4.52 -13.16
C VAL A 29 -0.08 4.19 -14.40
N GLY A 30 -0.70 3.63 -15.44
CA GLY A 30 -0.07 3.36 -16.74
C GLY A 30 0.08 4.59 -17.62
N LEU A 31 -0.54 5.73 -17.28
CA LEU A 31 -0.39 6.96 -18.04
C LEU A 31 1.09 7.43 -18.03
N PRO A 32 1.56 8.07 -19.10
CA PRO A 32 2.92 8.57 -19.17
C PRO A 32 3.05 9.84 -18.34
N TRP A 33 3.18 9.69 -17.02
CA TRP A 33 3.42 10.76 -16.04
C TRP A 33 4.83 11.38 -16.23
N ARG A 34 5.05 12.05 -17.37
CA ARG A 34 6.35 12.44 -17.97
C ARG A 34 7.13 13.55 -17.24
N VAL A 35 6.80 13.90 -16.00
CA VAL A 35 7.57 14.88 -15.21
C VAL A 35 8.30 14.19 -14.06
N PRO A 36 9.63 14.29 -13.94
CA PRO A 36 10.35 13.78 -12.78
C PRO A 36 9.74 14.33 -11.48
N ARG A 37 9.31 13.44 -10.57
CA ARG A 37 8.61 13.81 -9.32
C ARG A 37 9.31 14.90 -8.50
N ARG A 38 10.64 14.96 -8.57
CA ARG A 38 11.48 15.95 -7.87
C ARG A 38 11.33 17.39 -8.39
N ARG A 39 10.82 17.58 -9.61
CA ARG A 39 10.66 18.89 -10.26
C ARG A 39 9.19 19.34 -10.35
N ARG A 40 8.26 18.60 -9.72
CA ARG A 40 6.82 18.92 -9.75
C ARG A 40 6.47 19.98 -8.71
N SER A 41 5.53 20.85 -9.06
CA SER A 41 4.86 21.72 -8.09
C SER A 41 4.09 20.87 -7.06
N GLY A 42 3.85 21.43 -5.88
CA GLY A 42 3.05 20.77 -4.83
C GLY A 42 1.68 20.29 -5.34
N PRO A 43 0.87 21.13 -6.01
CA PRO A 43 -0.43 20.71 -6.55
C PRO A 43 -0.34 19.57 -7.57
N SER A 44 0.66 19.59 -8.45
CA SER A 44 0.86 18.52 -9.43
C SER A 44 1.23 17.19 -8.76
N PHE A 45 2.05 17.24 -7.71
CA PHE A 45 2.41 16.05 -6.93
C PHE A 45 1.19 15.49 -6.18
N TRP A 46 0.36 16.35 -5.58
CA TRP A 46 -0.88 15.94 -4.93
C TRP A 46 -1.88 15.34 -5.91
N ALA A 47 -2.07 15.92 -7.10
CA ALA A 47 -2.99 15.38 -8.10
C ALA A 47 -2.59 13.94 -8.51
N GLU A 48 -1.31 13.71 -8.78
CA GLU A 48 -0.77 12.38 -9.05
C GLU A 48 -0.97 11.42 -7.86
N THR A 49 -0.68 11.91 -6.66
CA THR A 49 -0.79 11.11 -5.43
C THR A 49 -2.25 10.72 -5.16
N SER A 50 -3.19 11.65 -5.32
CA SER A 50 -4.63 11.41 -5.18
C SER A 50 -5.16 10.44 -6.23
N ALA A 51 -4.64 10.49 -7.47
CA ALA A 51 -4.97 9.49 -8.49
C ALA A 51 -4.57 8.07 -8.04
N GLY A 52 -3.41 7.94 -7.39
CA GLY A 52 -2.97 6.69 -6.77
C GLY A 52 -3.73 6.30 -5.49
N MET A 53 -4.53 7.19 -4.92
CA MET A 53 -5.38 6.90 -3.75
C MET A 53 -6.81 6.49 -4.13
N LEU A 54 -7.16 6.52 -5.41
CA LEU A 54 -8.51 6.21 -5.88
C LEU A 54 -8.94 4.79 -5.48
N VAL A 55 -8.09 3.78 -5.68
CA VAL A 55 -8.40 2.41 -5.27
C VAL A 55 -8.42 2.24 -3.76
N PRO A 56 -7.38 2.63 -3.00
CA PRO A 56 -7.42 2.48 -1.56
C PRO A 56 -8.62 3.19 -0.91
N VAL A 57 -8.84 4.47 -1.22
CA VAL A 57 -9.96 5.23 -0.64
C VAL A 57 -11.30 4.68 -1.13
N GLY A 58 -11.43 4.44 -2.43
CA GLY A 58 -12.66 3.92 -3.02
C GLY A 58 -13.04 2.55 -2.47
N ALA A 59 -12.07 1.66 -2.26
CA ALA A 59 -12.29 0.36 -1.67
C ALA A 59 -12.70 0.45 -0.20
N ALA A 60 -12.02 1.29 0.60
CA ALA A 60 -12.40 1.52 1.99
C ALA A 60 -13.83 2.07 2.11
N VAL A 61 -14.19 3.08 1.30
CA VAL A 61 -15.56 3.62 1.24
C VAL A 61 -16.56 2.54 0.83
N LEU A 62 -16.23 1.76 -0.19
CA LEU A 62 -17.10 0.68 -0.66
C LEU A 62 -17.33 -0.38 0.43
N ALA A 63 -16.31 -0.77 1.19
CA ALA A 63 -16.45 -1.71 2.30
C ALA A 63 -17.33 -1.13 3.42
N VAL A 64 -17.13 0.13 3.78
CA VAL A 64 -17.98 0.80 4.79
C VAL A 64 -19.44 0.86 4.33
N VAL A 65 -19.69 1.24 3.07
CA VAL A 65 -21.05 1.39 2.53
C VAL A 65 -21.74 0.04 2.32
N SER A 66 -21.02 -0.97 1.84
CA SER A 66 -21.59 -2.30 1.61
C SER A 66 -21.72 -3.13 2.89
N GLY A 67 -21.00 -2.77 3.96
CA GLY A 67 -21.06 -3.41 5.27
C GLY A 67 -20.89 -4.93 5.23
N PRO A 68 -19.88 -5.48 4.54
CA PRO A 68 -19.74 -6.92 4.46
C PRO A 68 -19.30 -7.48 5.82
N SER A 69 -19.81 -8.66 6.18
CA SER A 69 -19.58 -9.25 7.50
C SER A 69 -18.09 -9.33 7.87
N TRP A 70 -17.24 -9.73 6.91
CA TRP A 70 -15.79 -9.88 7.11
C TRP A 70 -15.04 -8.58 7.44
N PHE A 71 -15.61 -7.40 7.17
CA PHE A 71 -14.91 -6.13 7.37
C PHE A 71 -14.76 -5.77 8.85
N GLY A 72 -15.71 -6.20 9.68
CA GLY A 72 -15.71 -5.99 11.13
C GLY A 72 -15.26 -7.19 11.94
N ASP A 73 -15.01 -8.34 11.31
CA ASP A 73 -14.70 -9.59 12.00
C ASP A 73 -13.32 -9.50 12.68
N ALA A 74 -13.35 -9.32 14.00
CA ALA A 74 -12.16 -9.26 14.82
C ALA A 74 -11.60 -10.67 15.05
N PRO A 75 -10.32 -10.92 14.72
CA PRO A 75 -9.69 -12.18 15.03
C PRO A 75 -9.33 -12.24 16.52
N ALA A 76 -8.88 -13.40 16.98
CA ALA A 76 -8.33 -13.53 18.33
C ALA A 76 -7.19 -12.52 18.57
N TRP A 77 -7.13 -11.95 19.78
CA TRP A 77 -6.27 -10.80 20.09
C TRP A 77 -4.77 -11.04 19.81
N TRP A 78 -4.30 -12.28 19.86
CA TRP A 78 -2.89 -12.63 19.61
C TRP A 78 -2.49 -12.46 18.15
N TRP A 79 -3.44 -12.32 17.21
CA TRP A 79 -3.12 -12.02 15.82
C TRP A 79 -2.58 -10.60 15.61
N TYR A 80 -2.92 -9.63 16.47
CA TYR A 80 -2.39 -8.27 16.38
C TYR A 80 -0.87 -8.20 16.62
N PRO A 81 -0.32 -8.77 17.72
CA PRO A 81 1.13 -8.83 17.90
C PRO A 81 1.84 -9.68 16.85
N LEU A 82 1.21 -10.73 16.31
CA LEU A 82 1.77 -11.47 15.17
C LEU A 82 1.84 -10.62 13.90
N GLY A 83 0.78 -9.85 13.59
CA GLY A 83 0.77 -8.89 12.50
C GLY A 83 1.88 -7.84 12.67
N ALA A 84 2.01 -7.25 13.87
CA ALA A 84 3.08 -6.30 14.15
C ALA A 84 4.47 -6.90 13.97
N THR A 85 4.68 -8.14 14.43
CA THR A 85 5.93 -8.88 14.25
C THR A 85 6.23 -9.11 12.77
N ALA A 86 5.24 -9.53 11.99
CA ALA A 86 5.36 -9.71 10.55
C ALA A 86 5.71 -8.40 9.84
N GLY A 87 5.07 -7.29 10.21
CA GLY A 87 5.40 -5.96 9.73
C GLY A 87 6.85 -5.58 10.02
N MET A 88 7.33 -5.84 11.24
CA MET A 88 8.72 -5.57 11.61
C MET A 88 9.71 -6.42 10.80
N VAL A 89 9.41 -7.69 10.55
CA VAL A 89 10.23 -8.54 9.68
C VAL A 89 10.31 -7.97 8.26
N LEU A 90 9.21 -7.45 7.72
CA LEU A 90 9.21 -6.79 6.40
C LEU A 90 10.04 -5.50 6.39
N VAL A 91 10.01 -4.71 7.47
CA VAL A 91 10.90 -3.54 7.63
C VAL A 91 12.37 -3.95 7.56
N LEU A 92 12.74 -5.01 8.29
CA LEU A 92 14.11 -5.53 8.29
C LEU A 92 14.52 -6.04 6.91
N LEU A 93 13.64 -6.77 6.22
CA LEU A 93 13.86 -7.27 4.87
C LEU A 93 14.05 -6.14 3.84
N GLY A 94 13.28 -5.05 3.99
CA GLY A 94 13.43 -3.84 3.19
C GLY A 94 14.80 -3.18 3.31
N GLY A 95 15.53 -3.48 4.39
CA GLY A 95 16.93 -3.09 4.56
C GLY A 95 17.13 -1.59 4.83
N MET A 96 16.12 -0.92 5.37
CA MET A 96 16.26 0.44 5.88
C MET A 96 17.14 0.44 7.12
N ASN A 97 18.14 1.33 7.19
CA ASN A 97 18.97 1.45 8.38
C ASN A 97 18.19 2.18 9.49
N LEU A 98 17.50 1.41 10.34
CA LEU A 98 16.64 1.95 11.41
C LEU A 98 17.42 2.79 12.42
N ARG A 99 18.69 2.49 12.67
CA ARG A 99 19.54 3.30 13.56
C ARG A 99 19.74 4.70 12.98
N ALA A 100 20.07 4.77 11.68
CA ALA A 100 20.25 6.04 10.97
C ALA A 100 18.92 6.77 10.73
N LEU A 101 17.79 6.05 10.67
CA LEU A 101 16.46 6.65 10.69
C LEU A 101 16.21 7.36 12.02
N VAL A 102 16.45 6.67 13.15
CA VAL A 102 16.20 7.21 14.48
C VAL A 102 17.10 8.41 14.79
N SER A 103 18.36 8.39 14.35
CA SER A 103 19.27 9.54 14.52
C SER A 103 18.95 10.73 13.61
N GLY A 104 18.18 10.52 12.54
CA GLY A 104 17.91 11.52 11.50
C GLY A 104 19.00 11.60 10.42
N ASP A 105 20.09 10.83 10.54
CA ASP A 105 21.19 10.81 9.56
C ASP A 105 20.70 10.41 8.16
N LEU A 106 19.72 9.51 8.07
CA LEU A 106 19.11 9.17 6.77
C LEU A 106 18.47 10.39 6.12
N ALA A 107 17.73 11.20 6.87
CA ALA A 107 17.07 12.39 6.33
C ALA A 107 18.10 13.41 5.86
N PHE A 108 19.13 13.64 6.68
CA PHE A 108 20.26 14.51 6.37
C PHE A 108 20.97 14.08 5.07
N LEU A 109 21.34 12.80 4.95
CA LEU A 109 22.03 12.27 3.77
C LEU A 109 21.19 12.32 2.48
N TYR A 110 19.86 12.21 2.60
CA TYR A 110 18.95 12.29 1.45
C TYR A 110 18.53 13.72 1.11
N GLY A 111 18.77 14.67 2.00
CA GLY A 111 18.41 16.08 1.87
C GLY A 111 16.90 16.36 1.97
N PRO A 112 16.51 17.64 2.04
CA PRO A 112 15.13 18.04 2.29
C PRO A 112 14.14 17.55 1.24
N THR A 113 12.90 17.31 1.67
CA THR A 113 11.72 17.18 0.81
C THR A 113 10.83 18.40 1.04
N PRO A 114 10.36 19.10 -0.02
CA PRO A 114 9.46 20.21 0.21
C PRO A 114 8.15 19.71 0.86
N ARG A 115 7.62 20.51 1.79
CA ARG A 115 6.46 20.17 2.63
C ARG A 115 5.28 19.54 1.89
N PRO A 116 4.79 20.06 0.74
CA PRO A 116 3.63 19.45 0.08
C PRO A 116 3.92 18.02 -0.41
N GLN A 117 5.14 17.69 -0.84
CA GLN A 117 5.50 16.34 -1.24
C GLN A 117 5.66 15.40 -0.05
N ALA A 118 6.23 15.87 1.06
CA ALA A 118 6.36 15.09 2.29
C ALA A 118 4.97 14.75 2.85
N LEU A 119 4.09 15.76 2.97
CA LEU A 119 2.71 15.55 3.44
C LEU A 119 1.95 14.58 2.54
N ALA A 120 2.05 14.71 1.21
CA ALA A 120 1.42 13.77 0.28
C ALA A 120 1.88 12.32 0.51
N ARG A 121 3.18 12.10 0.71
CA ARG A 121 3.75 10.77 0.99
C ARG A 121 3.32 10.23 2.35
N VAL A 122 3.33 11.06 3.38
CA VAL A 122 2.89 10.69 4.74
C VAL A 122 1.41 10.33 4.73
N THR A 123 0.55 11.20 4.17
CA THR A 123 -0.88 10.97 4.06
C THR A 123 -1.18 9.67 3.32
N THR A 124 -0.52 9.40 2.19
CA THR A 124 -0.75 8.15 1.46
C THR A 124 -0.22 6.93 2.19
N SER A 125 0.96 6.99 2.80
CA SER A 125 1.52 5.87 3.56
C SER A 125 0.67 5.51 4.78
N LEU A 126 -0.04 6.50 5.36
CA LEU A 126 -0.95 6.31 6.48
C LEU A 126 -2.33 5.79 6.06
N LEU A 127 -2.91 6.35 4.99
CA LEU A 127 -4.30 6.08 4.62
C LEU A 127 -4.44 4.90 3.63
N SER A 128 -3.42 4.64 2.81
CA SER A 128 -3.52 3.59 1.79
C SER A 128 -3.63 2.17 2.37
N PRO A 129 -2.95 1.79 3.48
CA PRO A 129 -2.99 0.41 3.97
C PRO A 129 -4.41 -0.13 4.17
N THR A 130 -5.30 0.64 4.80
CA THR A 130 -6.69 0.20 5.04
C THR A 130 -7.40 -0.15 3.74
N GLY A 131 -7.32 0.74 2.75
CA GLY A 131 -7.93 0.54 1.45
C GLY A 131 -7.30 -0.60 0.64
N GLU A 132 -5.98 -0.73 0.73
CA GLU A 132 -5.23 -1.79 0.07
C GLU A 132 -5.57 -3.15 0.65
N GLU A 133 -5.68 -3.29 1.98
CA GLU A 133 -6.10 -4.54 2.59
C GLU A 133 -7.57 -4.87 2.25
N VAL A 134 -8.45 -3.87 2.20
CA VAL A 134 -9.83 -4.07 1.75
C VAL A 134 -9.87 -4.60 0.31
N VAL A 135 -9.18 -3.96 -0.62
CA VAL A 135 -9.27 -4.34 -2.04
C VAL A 135 -8.51 -5.61 -2.37
N PHE A 136 -7.37 -5.89 -1.72
CA PHE A 136 -6.53 -7.03 -2.07
C PHE A 136 -6.75 -8.24 -1.15
N ARG A 137 -7.15 -8.06 0.11
CA ARG A 137 -7.36 -9.16 1.08
C ARG A 137 -8.84 -9.39 1.32
N GLY A 138 -9.64 -8.32 1.39
CA GLY A 138 -11.11 -8.44 1.51
C GLY A 138 -11.75 -9.22 0.35
N ALA A 139 -11.19 -9.14 -0.86
CA ALA A 139 -11.67 -9.93 -1.99
C ALA A 139 -11.54 -11.44 -1.77
N TYR A 140 -10.48 -11.90 -1.11
CA TYR A 140 -10.33 -13.31 -0.73
C TYR A 140 -11.44 -13.75 0.23
N LEU A 141 -11.74 -12.92 1.24
CA LEU A 141 -12.76 -13.19 2.25
C LEU A 141 -14.19 -13.13 1.70
N ALA A 142 -14.41 -12.28 0.69
CA ALA A 142 -15.71 -12.09 0.05
C ALA A 142 -16.03 -13.13 -1.03
N ALA A 143 -15.02 -13.81 -1.57
CA ALA A 143 -15.19 -14.72 -2.69
C ALA A 143 -15.76 -16.08 -2.24
N PRO A 144 -16.53 -16.77 -3.10
CA PRO A 144 -16.88 -18.17 -2.91
C PRO A 144 -15.61 -19.04 -2.75
N ALA A 145 -15.69 -20.13 -1.98
CA ALA A 145 -14.53 -20.98 -1.66
C ALA A 145 -13.74 -21.45 -2.89
N VAL A 146 -14.44 -21.78 -3.99
CA VAL A 146 -13.81 -22.21 -5.26
C VAL A 146 -13.02 -21.10 -5.96
N ALA A 147 -13.33 -19.83 -5.70
CA ALA A 147 -12.70 -18.67 -6.32
C ALA A 147 -11.70 -17.96 -5.41
N ALA A 148 -11.78 -18.17 -4.08
CA ALA A 148 -10.97 -17.46 -3.09
C ALA A 148 -9.46 -17.61 -3.34
N GLY A 149 -8.97 -18.85 -3.55
CA GLY A 149 -7.55 -19.11 -3.82
C GLY A 149 -7.01 -18.38 -5.06
N PRO A 150 -7.58 -18.62 -6.27
CA PRO A 150 -7.18 -17.90 -7.48
C PRO A 150 -7.29 -16.37 -7.35
N LEU A 151 -8.35 -15.86 -6.71
CA LEU A 151 -8.55 -14.43 -6.53
C LEU A 151 -7.51 -13.82 -5.58
N GLY A 152 -7.16 -14.51 -4.49
CA GLY A 152 -6.10 -14.11 -3.58
C GLY A 152 -4.73 -14.05 -4.24
N LEU A 153 -4.39 -15.02 -5.10
CA LEU A 153 -3.13 -15.00 -5.87
C LEU A 153 -3.09 -13.84 -6.87
N LEU A 154 -4.19 -13.58 -7.60
CA LEU A 154 -4.30 -12.43 -8.50
C LEU A 154 -4.20 -11.11 -7.72
N ALA A 155 -4.79 -11.05 -6.53
CA ALA A 155 -4.70 -9.89 -5.66
C ALA A 155 -3.27 -9.63 -5.19
N ALA A 156 -2.54 -10.68 -4.76
CA ALA A 156 -1.14 -10.59 -4.38
C ALA A 156 -0.26 -10.10 -5.55
N ALA A 157 -0.46 -10.64 -6.75
CA ALA A 157 0.25 -10.19 -7.95
C ALA A 157 -0.10 -8.74 -8.33
N ALA A 158 -1.37 -8.35 -8.19
CA ALA A 158 -1.82 -6.97 -8.41
C ALA A 158 -1.23 -6.00 -7.38
N PHE A 159 -1.14 -6.39 -6.12
CA PHE A 159 -0.50 -5.63 -5.05
C PHE A 159 0.97 -5.36 -5.38
N VAL A 160 1.75 -6.38 -5.75
CA VAL A 160 3.16 -6.22 -6.17
C VAL A 160 3.26 -5.32 -7.41
N ALA A 161 2.46 -5.57 -8.45
CA ALA A 161 2.48 -4.78 -9.66
C ALA A 161 2.19 -3.29 -9.41
N ARG A 162 1.24 -2.98 -8.51
CA ARG A 162 0.91 -1.60 -8.14
C ARG A 162 2.10 -0.86 -7.52
N HIS A 163 2.89 -1.55 -6.71
CA HIS A 163 4.05 -0.96 -6.05
C HIS A 163 5.22 -0.70 -7.00
N HIS A 164 5.33 -1.48 -8.09
CA HIS A 164 6.31 -1.32 -9.16
C HIS A 164 5.91 -0.28 -10.23
N ILE A 165 4.62 -0.19 -10.58
CA ILE A 165 4.12 0.71 -11.64
C ILE A 165 3.86 2.13 -11.12
N ALA A 166 3.90 2.34 -9.79
CA ALA A 166 3.69 3.65 -9.18
C ALA A 166 4.52 4.74 -9.87
N PRO A 167 3.89 5.85 -10.33
CA PRO A 167 4.53 6.72 -11.32
C PRO A 167 5.84 7.39 -10.86
N GLY A 168 6.71 7.73 -11.82
CA GLY A 168 8.00 8.39 -11.55
C GLY A 168 9.13 7.48 -11.04
N ALA A 169 10.37 7.95 -11.13
CA ALA A 169 11.56 7.21 -10.70
C ALA A 169 11.60 7.07 -9.16
N ASN A 170 10.96 6.03 -8.64
CA ASN A 170 10.85 5.71 -7.21
C ASN A 170 11.96 4.78 -6.70
N ARG A 171 12.96 4.44 -7.53
CA ARG A 171 14.06 3.50 -7.23
C ARG A 171 13.59 2.12 -6.72
N ARG A 172 12.33 1.74 -6.99
CA ARG A 172 11.76 0.43 -6.63
C ARG A 172 12.10 -0.70 -7.61
N GLY A 173 12.95 -0.43 -8.61
CA GLY A 173 13.44 -1.44 -9.55
C GLY A 173 14.60 -2.32 -9.04
N SER A 174 14.88 -2.32 -7.73
CA SER A 174 15.94 -3.16 -7.17
C SER A 174 15.42 -4.57 -6.81
N ALA A 175 16.28 -5.57 -6.89
CA ALA A 175 15.94 -6.95 -6.49
C ALA A 175 15.44 -7.02 -5.04
N ARG A 176 16.04 -6.24 -4.13
CA ARG A 176 15.61 -6.16 -2.73
C ARG A 176 14.19 -5.60 -2.60
N ALA A 177 13.84 -4.57 -3.36
CA ALA A 177 12.49 -4.00 -3.36
C ALA A 177 11.48 -5.03 -3.86
N THR A 178 11.75 -5.70 -4.99
CA THR A 178 10.89 -6.78 -5.50
C THR A 178 10.71 -7.91 -4.49
N VAL A 179 11.79 -8.39 -3.86
CA VAL A 179 11.72 -9.43 -2.84
C VAL A 179 10.86 -8.98 -1.66
N THR A 180 11.07 -7.75 -1.17
CA THR A 180 10.29 -7.19 -0.06
C THR A 180 8.80 -7.10 -0.42
N GLU A 181 8.47 -6.66 -1.63
CA GLU A 181 7.08 -6.52 -2.08
C GLU A 181 6.39 -7.88 -2.28
N VAL A 182 7.10 -8.87 -2.84
CA VAL A 182 6.59 -10.25 -2.97
C VAL A 182 6.40 -10.88 -1.60
N SER A 183 7.37 -10.73 -0.69
CA SER A 183 7.26 -11.21 0.69
C SER A 183 6.11 -10.53 1.42
N ALA A 184 5.94 -9.21 1.28
CA ALA A 184 4.81 -8.49 1.86
C ALA A 184 3.49 -9.03 1.29
N ALA A 185 3.38 -9.21 -0.03
CA ALA A 185 2.17 -9.73 -0.66
C ALA A 185 1.77 -11.10 -0.08
N ALA A 186 2.73 -12.02 0.03
CA ALA A 186 2.54 -13.36 0.56
C ALA A 186 2.21 -13.36 2.06
N VAL A 187 2.96 -12.62 2.87
CA VAL A 187 2.77 -12.55 4.33
C VAL A 187 1.41 -11.95 4.68
N LEU A 188 1.04 -10.83 4.05
CA LEU A 188 -0.24 -10.18 4.30
C LEU A 188 -1.42 -11.06 3.89
N LEU A 189 -1.34 -11.73 2.72
CA LEU A 189 -2.36 -12.70 2.32
C LEU A 189 -2.42 -13.89 3.28
N GLY A 190 -1.28 -14.43 3.69
CA GLY A 190 -1.19 -15.54 4.64
C GLY A 190 -1.81 -15.21 6.00
N LEU A 191 -1.54 -14.01 6.53
CA LEU A 191 -2.18 -13.50 7.75
C LEU A 191 -3.70 -13.43 7.59
N THR A 192 -4.20 -12.96 6.46
CA THR A 192 -5.64 -12.92 6.19
C THR A 192 -6.25 -14.31 6.10
N VAL A 193 -5.63 -15.23 5.36
CA VAL A 193 -6.11 -16.60 5.22
C VAL A 193 -6.16 -17.31 6.58
N ALA A 194 -5.10 -17.18 7.36
CA ALA A 194 -4.97 -17.91 8.63
C ALA A 194 -5.83 -17.33 9.75
N SER A 195 -6.06 -16.01 9.75
CA SER A 195 -6.88 -15.35 10.78
C SER A 195 -8.35 -15.22 10.40
N GLY A 196 -8.70 -15.35 9.12
CA GLY A 196 -10.03 -15.04 8.59
C GLY A 196 -10.37 -13.55 8.61
N SER A 197 -9.39 -12.67 8.82
CA SER A 197 -9.60 -11.22 8.98
C SER A 197 -8.53 -10.41 8.25
N ILE A 198 -8.89 -9.22 7.77
CA ILE A 198 -7.93 -8.28 7.18
C ILE A 198 -7.10 -7.55 8.25
N LEU A 199 -7.55 -7.52 9.50
CA LEU A 199 -6.98 -6.65 10.53
C LEU A 199 -5.52 -6.98 10.89
N PRO A 200 -5.08 -8.25 10.99
CA PRO A 200 -3.67 -8.56 11.27
C PRO A 200 -2.75 -8.14 10.11
N ALA A 201 -3.23 -8.29 8.88
CA ALA A 201 -2.52 -7.80 7.70
C ALA A 201 -2.45 -6.26 7.70
N LEU A 202 -3.53 -5.58 8.07
CA LEU A 202 -3.55 -4.13 8.19
C LEU A 202 -2.52 -3.64 9.22
N VAL A 203 -2.44 -4.26 10.40
CA VAL A 203 -1.42 -3.94 11.40
C VAL A 203 -0.01 -4.15 10.83
N ALA A 204 0.24 -5.30 10.21
CA ALA A 204 1.54 -5.59 9.59
C ALA A 204 1.91 -4.53 8.54
N HIS A 205 0.96 -4.12 7.69
CA HIS A 205 1.15 -3.13 6.65
C HIS A 205 1.44 -1.73 7.24
N VAL A 206 0.67 -1.29 8.23
CA VAL A 206 0.91 0.00 8.92
C VAL A 206 2.29 0.02 9.59
N VAL A 207 2.67 -1.06 10.28
CA VAL A 207 4.00 -1.19 10.90
C VAL A 207 5.10 -1.15 9.82
N ASN A 208 4.90 -1.83 8.70
CA ASN A 208 5.84 -1.82 7.57
C ASN A 208 6.01 -0.42 6.96
N ASN A 209 4.96 0.40 6.95
CA ASN A 209 5.01 1.76 6.39
C ASN A 209 5.54 2.81 7.37
N ALA A 210 5.48 2.57 8.68
CA ALA A 210 5.86 3.53 9.71
C ALA A 210 7.27 4.14 9.52
N PRO A 211 8.32 3.36 9.18
CA PRO A 211 9.65 3.93 8.95
C PRO A 211 9.68 4.96 7.80
N SER A 212 8.93 4.70 6.72
CA SER A 212 8.84 5.63 5.58
C SER A 212 8.11 6.93 5.97
N ILE A 213 7.11 6.85 6.84
CA ILE A 213 6.41 8.03 7.36
C ILE A 213 7.36 8.89 8.19
N VAL A 214 8.06 8.27 9.14
CA VAL A 214 9.06 8.96 9.99
C VAL A 214 10.12 9.63 9.11
N PHE A 215 10.62 8.90 8.11
CA PHE A 215 11.64 9.42 7.19
C PHE A 215 11.18 10.67 6.42
N GLU A 216 9.97 10.66 5.86
CA GLU A 216 9.47 11.82 5.11
C GLU A 216 9.16 13.03 6.01
N LEU A 217 8.72 12.79 7.26
CA LEU A 217 8.56 13.86 8.26
C LEU A 217 9.91 14.47 8.67
N GLN A 218 10.95 13.65 8.84
CA GLN A 218 12.30 14.16 9.12
C GLN A 218 12.84 15.00 7.95
N ARG A 219 12.64 14.54 6.71
CA ARG A 219 13.08 15.27 5.51
C ARG A 219 12.31 16.56 5.24
N GLU A 220 11.09 16.69 5.77
CA GLU A 220 10.33 17.96 5.72
C GLU A 220 10.87 18.99 6.71
N HIS A 221 11.27 18.54 7.90
CA HIS A 221 11.79 19.41 8.95
C HIS A 221 13.28 19.74 8.80
N ASP A 222 14.03 18.94 8.03
CA ASP A 222 15.44 19.21 7.76
C ASP A 222 15.60 20.45 6.87
N LYS A 223 15.66 21.62 7.51
CA LYS A 223 15.96 22.91 6.88
C LYS A 223 17.46 23.10 6.59
N GLY A 224 18.29 22.09 6.90
CA GLY A 224 19.75 22.16 6.90
C GLY A 224 20.36 22.09 5.50
N GLY A 225 20.42 23.25 4.83
CA GLY A 225 21.30 23.45 3.68
C GLY A 225 20.73 24.27 2.52
N ALA A 226 19.79 25.17 2.74
CA ALA A 226 19.65 26.28 1.82
C ALA A 226 20.90 27.18 1.96
N PRO A 227 21.65 27.47 0.88
CA PRO A 227 22.67 28.52 0.89
C PRO A 227 22.05 29.89 1.19
#